data_AF-A0A7S4A474-F1
#
_entry.id   AF-A0A7S4A474-F1
#
_cell.length_a   1.000
_cell.length_b   1.000
_cell.length_c   1.000
_cell.angle_alpha   90.00
_cell.angle_beta   90.00
_cell.angle_gamma   90.00
#
_symmetry.space_group_name_H-M   'P 1'
#
loop_
_entity.id
_entity.type
_entity.pdbx_description
1 polymer ?
#
loop_
_entity_poly.entity_id
_entity_poly.type
_entity_poly.pdbx_seq_one_letter_code
_entity_poly.pdbx_strand_id
1 'polypeptide(L)'
;KSLQLWTLCAANTRICAFRDALLPLLCRFEVLCRLLQFRPSAPVAAAAASRTLRSTTPHRCTRCRRAADASAAMARAALRLVELPRWPIKRMLRLEEALVRHEPGNWCLITALPPQQPTVVVGLGGKPERLLDAGELQKRPVPVIRRFTGGGTVVVNGGVVVTSLIVDKGCEACAPFPRDIMKWTEGIYRDAFSQMIDSTQFALRDHDYVFQDRKVGGNAQSIVKDKWIHHTSFLWDFDEADMRYLTLPEKRPEYRGDRSHDDFLAKLGALSGVDAGEGALKLASGLFDSLGAAFDVERGSLSELEAVEARHSSGGWRPVDFPPSGG
;
A
#
# COMPACT_ATOMS: atom_id res chain seq x y z
N LYS A 1 47.66 -21.60 43.16
CA LYS A 1 48.09 -20.27 42.63
C LYS A 1 47.67 -20.24 41.16
N SER A 2 46.38 -20.00 40.88
CA SER A 2 45.77 -18.68 40.55
C SER A 2 45.98 -18.35 39.07
N LEU A 3 44.98 -18.57 38.20
CA LEU A 3 43.99 -17.58 37.76
C LEU A 3 44.64 -16.24 37.34
N GLN A 4 44.70 -15.97 36.02
CA GLN A 4 44.34 -14.69 35.37
C GLN A 4 44.86 -14.65 33.92
N LEU A 5 44.01 -15.03 32.97
CA LEU A 5 44.22 -14.82 31.52
C LEU A 5 42.93 -14.29 30.85
N TRP A 6 42.11 -13.55 31.61
CA TRP A 6 40.77 -13.08 31.22
C TRP A 6 40.59 -11.55 31.36
N THR A 7 41.62 -10.73 31.08
CA THR A 7 41.50 -9.27 31.29
C THR A 7 42.12 -8.35 30.23
N LEU A 8 42.25 -8.77 28.97
CA LEU A 8 42.79 -7.89 27.91
C LEU A 8 41.96 -7.77 26.63
N CYS A 9 40.73 -8.29 26.59
CA CYS A 9 39.82 -8.08 25.46
C CYS A 9 38.64 -7.12 25.76
N ALA A 10 38.54 -6.58 26.99
CA ALA A 10 37.41 -5.73 27.41
C ALA A 10 37.70 -4.21 27.43
N ALA A 11 38.92 -3.77 27.08
CA ALA A 11 39.32 -2.36 27.22
C ALA A 11 39.12 -1.49 25.95
N ASN A 12 38.78 -2.07 24.79
CA ASN A 12 38.73 -1.31 23.53
C ASN A 12 37.32 -0.94 23.04
N THR A 13 36.27 -1.31 23.77
CA THR A 13 34.87 -1.08 23.35
C THR A 13 34.20 0.11 24.06
N ARG A 14 34.84 0.71 25.08
CA ARG A 14 34.29 1.89 25.80
C ARG A 14 34.81 3.24 25.30
N ILE A 15 35.85 3.28 24.46
CA ILE A 15 36.41 4.55 23.94
C ILE A 15 35.64 5.05 22.71
N CYS A 16 35.01 4.17 21.92
CA CYS A 16 34.17 4.61 20.79
C CYS A 16 32.82 5.20 21.25
N ALA A 17 32.26 4.70 22.36
CA ALA A 17 30.96 5.15 22.88
C ALA A 17 30.99 6.57 23.50
N PHE A 18 32.17 7.10 23.85
CA PHE A 18 32.28 8.44 24.45
C PHE A 18 32.46 9.56 23.40
N ARG A 19 32.81 9.21 22.15
CA ARG A 19 33.08 10.20 21.09
C ARG A 19 31.84 10.62 20.32
N ASP A 20 30.84 9.73 20.20
CA ASP A 20 29.61 10.00 19.44
C ASP A 20 28.54 10.76 20.26
N ALA A 21 28.68 10.82 21.59
CA ALA A 21 27.77 11.56 22.48
C ALA A 21 28.09 13.07 22.61
N LEU A 22 29.28 13.52 22.22
CA LEU A 22 29.75 14.91 22.39
C LEU A 22 29.72 15.77 21.12
N LEU A 23 29.51 15.16 19.95
CA LEU A 23 29.42 15.87 18.67
C LEU A 23 28.17 16.77 18.52
N PRO A 24 27.00 16.46 19.11
CA PRO A 24 25.84 17.36 19.06
C PRO A 24 25.94 18.58 20.00
N LEU A 25 26.88 18.57 20.97
CA LEU A 25 27.04 19.64 21.97
C LEU A 25 28.00 20.75 21.52
N LEU A 26 29.00 20.45 20.68
CA LEU A 26 29.92 21.45 20.11
C LEU A 26 29.27 22.29 19.00
N CYS A 27 28.32 21.72 18.24
CA CYS A 27 27.56 22.45 17.21
C CYS A 27 26.59 23.49 17.80
N ARG A 28 26.25 23.40 19.10
CA ARG A 28 25.42 24.40 19.79
C ARG A 28 26.21 25.57 20.38
N PHE A 29 27.54 25.51 20.43
CA PHE A 29 28.38 26.58 20.99
C PHE A 29 28.66 27.70 19.97
N GLU A 30 28.82 27.37 18.68
CA GLU A 30 28.99 28.38 17.62
C GLU A 30 27.71 29.21 17.35
N VAL A 31 26.53 28.62 17.56
CA VAL A 31 25.25 29.32 17.43
C VAL A 31 25.00 30.28 18.62
N LEU A 32 25.46 29.92 19.82
CA LEU A 32 25.30 30.75 21.02
C LEU A 32 26.23 31.98 21.01
N CYS A 33 27.44 31.85 20.45
CA CYS A 33 28.38 32.98 20.32
C CYS A 33 27.92 34.05 19.30
N ARG A 34 27.08 33.70 18.32
CA ARG A 34 26.49 34.68 17.39
C ARG A 34 25.30 35.46 17.98
N LEU A 35 24.67 34.96 19.04
CA LEU A 35 23.53 35.61 19.70
C LEU A 35 23.94 36.60 20.81
N LEU A 36 25.20 36.60 21.26
CA LEU A 36 25.64 37.38 22.43
C LEU A 36 26.61 38.54 22.15
N GLN A 37 26.81 38.94 20.88
CA GLN A 37 27.60 40.13 20.47
C GLN A 37 28.93 40.37 21.22
N PHE A 38 29.67 39.31 21.56
CA PHE A 38 30.97 39.45 22.21
C PHE A 38 32.09 39.67 21.17
N ARG A 39 32.73 40.83 21.18
CA ARG A 39 33.95 41.14 20.40
C ARG A 39 35.19 40.96 21.30
N PRO A 40 36.19 40.14 20.92
CA PRO A 40 37.53 40.29 21.44
C PRO A 40 38.40 41.15 20.50
N SER A 41 39.15 42.04 21.11
CA SER A 41 40.08 43.02 20.52
C SER A 41 41.32 42.35 19.89
N ALA A 42 41.76 42.87 18.75
CA ALA A 42 42.99 42.50 18.03
C ALA A 42 44.27 43.15 18.65
N PRO A 43 45.48 43.02 18.06
CA PRO A 43 46.19 41.84 17.49
C PRO A 43 47.63 41.71 18.06
N VAL A 44 48.26 40.52 18.01
CA VAL A 44 49.74 40.44 18.08
C VAL A 44 50.29 39.43 17.06
N ALA A 45 51.02 40.02 16.11
CA ALA A 45 52.18 39.55 15.33
C ALA A 45 52.34 38.07 14.95
N ALA A 46 52.38 37.86 13.64
CA ALA A 46 52.94 36.71 12.98
C ALA A 46 54.46 36.60 13.22
N ALA A 47 54.91 35.41 13.62
CA ALA A 47 56.30 34.98 13.46
C ALA A 47 56.31 33.55 12.94
N ALA A 48 56.83 33.39 11.73
CA ALA A 48 57.01 32.13 11.04
C ALA A 48 58.03 31.25 11.78
N ALA A 49 57.64 30.02 12.08
CA ALA A 49 58.57 28.94 12.37
C ALA A 49 58.09 27.68 11.64
N SER A 50 58.78 27.40 10.55
CA SER A 50 58.67 26.17 9.77
C SER A 50 58.90 24.95 10.67
N ARG A 51 57.84 24.18 10.91
CA ARG A 51 57.94 22.80 11.39
C ARG A 51 57.05 21.93 10.52
N THR A 52 57.72 21.09 9.75
CA THR A 52 57.20 20.02 8.92
C THR A 52 56.30 19.08 9.71
N LEU A 53 54.99 19.35 9.70
CA LEU A 53 53.97 18.38 10.08
C LEU A 53 53.79 17.42 8.89
N ARG A 54 54.37 16.22 9.03
CA ARG A 54 54.05 15.10 8.15
C ARG A 54 52.53 14.88 8.18
N SER A 55 51.94 14.95 7.00
CA SER A 55 50.60 14.47 6.70
C SER A 55 50.44 13.03 7.19
N THR A 56 49.85 12.85 8.38
CA THR A 56 49.22 11.57 8.74
C THR A 56 47.81 11.61 8.18
N THR A 57 47.66 11.14 6.95
CA THR A 57 46.38 10.69 6.41
C THR A 57 45.76 9.70 7.41
N PRO A 58 44.51 9.88 7.85
CA PRO A 58 43.86 8.84 8.61
C PRO A 58 43.62 7.69 7.64
N HIS A 59 44.39 6.62 7.77
CA HIS A 59 44.09 5.35 7.11
C HIS A 59 42.73 4.86 7.63
N ARG A 60 41.65 5.26 6.94
CA ARG A 60 40.33 4.64 7.10
C ARG A 60 40.48 3.19 6.69
N CYS A 61 40.43 2.31 7.69
CA CYS A 61 40.43 0.88 7.49
C CYS A 61 39.37 0.51 6.44
N THR A 62 39.75 -0.30 5.45
CA THR A 62 38.84 -0.88 4.44
C THR A 62 37.63 -1.58 5.08
N ARG A 63 37.77 -2.03 6.33
CA ARG A 63 36.69 -2.60 7.15
C ARG A 63 35.64 -1.57 7.59
N CYS A 64 36.01 -0.30 7.75
CA CYS A 64 35.07 0.79 8.05
C CYS A 64 34.38 1.32 6.78
N ARG A 65 35.02 1.27 5.60
CA ARG A 65 34.30 1.48 4.32
C ARG A 65 33.29 0.37 4.10
N ARG A 66 33.64 -0.90 4.33
CA ARG A 66 32.67 -2.00 4.29
C ARG A 66 31.56 -1.92 5.34
N ALA A 67 31.70 -1.14 6.42
CA ALA A 67 30.64 -0.95 7.40
C ALA A 67 29.78 0.30 7.11
N ALA A 68 30.35 1.33 6.48
CA ALA A 68 29.62 2.52 6.05
C ALA A 68 28.90 2.32 4.70
N ASP A 69 29.49 1.54 3.79
CA ASP A 69 28.86 1.05 2.55
C ASP A 69 27.96 -0.18 2.81
N ALA A 70 28.05 -0.78 4.01
CA ALA A 70 27.08 -1.75 4.53
C ALA A 70 26.12 -1.12 5.56
N SER A 71 25.73 0.14 5.33
CA SER A 71 24.29 0.43 5.33
C SER A 71 23.68 -0.33 4.15
N ALA A 72 23.70 -1.67 4.26
CA ALA A 72 23.20 -2.56 3.24
C ALA A 72 21.76 -2.16 3.00
N ALA A 73 21.45 -1.75 1.77
CA ALA A 73 20.08 -1.85 1.29
C ALA A 73 19.64 -3.27 1.63
N MET A 74 18.85 -3.42 2.68
CA MET A 74 18.17 -4.69 2.94
C MET A 74 17.47 -5.01 1.62
N ALA A 75 17.75 -6.20 1.07
CA ALA A 75 17.12 -6.62 -0.17
C ALA A 75 15.61 -6.41 0.01
N ARG A 76 15.01 -5.58 -0.84
CA ARG A 76 13.58 -5.29 -0.77
C ARG A 76 12.82 -6.59 -0.93
N ALA A 77 11.72 -6.73 -0.21
CA ALA A 77 10.92 -7.94 -0.33
C ALA A 77 10.40 -8.10 -1.77
N ALA A 78 10.42 -9.33 -2.27
CA ALA A 78 9.87 -9.63 -3.59
C ALA A 78 8.35 -9.45 -3.60
N LEU A 79 7.81 -8.88 -4.68
CA LEU A 79 6.37 -8.74 -4.90
C LEU A 79 6.02 -9.12 -6.33
N ARG A 80 5.08 -10.07 -6.47
CA ARG A 80 4.61 -10.53 -7.78
C ARG A 80 3.40 -9.73 -8.21
N LEU A 81 3.53 -8.96 -9.29
CA LEU A 81 2.42 -8.29 -9.94
C LEU A 81 1.85 -9.19 -11.04
N VAL A 82 0.55 -9.49 -10.97
CA VAL A 82 -0.13 -10.35 -11.94
C VAL A 82 -1.39 -9.68 -12.49
N GLU A 83 -1.44 -9.56 -13.81
CA GLU A 83 -2.61 -9.12 -14.56
C GLU A 83 -3.51 -10.31 -14.87
N LEU A 84 -4.71 -10.34 -14.30
CA LEU A 84 -5.64 -11.45 -14.46
C LEU A 84 -6.54 -11.24 -15.70
N PRO A 85 -6.80 -12.29 -16.50
CA PRO A 85 -7.59 -12.17 -17.72
C PRO A 85 -9.08 -12.09 -17.40
N ARG A 86 -9.58 -10.86 -17.19
CA ARG A 86 -11.00 -10.55 -16.90
C ARG A 86 -11.72 -11.58 -16.03
N TRP A 87 -11.10 -11.96 -14.91
CA TRP A 87 -11.66 -13.00 -14.03
C TRP A 87 -12.92 -12.48 -13.32
N PRO A 88 -13.95 -13.33 -13.14
CA PRO A 88 -15.12 -12.97 -12.35
C PRO A 88 -14.75 -12.65 -10.90
N ILE A 89 -15.41 -11.65 -10.30
CA ILE A 89 -15.11 -11.19 -8.94
C ILE A 89 -15.16 -12.31 -7.90
N LYS A 90 -16.08 -13.29 -8.05
CA LYS A 90 -16.17 -14.47 -7.16
C LYS A 90 -14.89 -15.31 -7.18
N ARG A 91 -14.27 -15.50 -8.35
CA ARG A 91 -13.00 -16.23 -8.50
C ARG A 91 -11.85 -15.44 -7.87
N MET A 92 -11.81 -14.13 -8.15
CA MET A 92 -10.79 -13.24 -7.59
C MET A 92 -10.82 -13.23 -6.05
N LEU A 93 -11.99 -13.08 -5.42
CA LEU A 93 -12.13 -13.10 -3.96
C LEU A 93 -11.69 -14.43 -3.33
N ARG A 94 -11.92 -15.57 -4.00
CA ARG A 94 -11.41 -16.87 -3.54
C ARG A 94 -9.90 -16.94 -3.58
N LEU A 95 -9.30 -16.50 -4.68
CA LEU A 95 -7.84 -16.46 -4.83
C LEU A 95 -7.20 -15.53 -3.79
N GLU A 96 -7.73 -14.31 -3.65
CA GLU A 96 -7.25 -13.33 -2.67
C GLU A 96 -7.19 -13.91 -1.26
N GLU A 97 -8.22 -14.65 -0.87
CA GLU A 97 -8.25 -15.24 0.46
C GLU A 97 -7.23 -16.37 0.62
N ALA A 98 -7.11 -17.25 -0.37
CA ALA A 98 -6.08 -18.29 -0.38
C ALA A 98 -4.68 -17.68 -0.26
N LEU A 99 -4.42 -16.59 -1.00
CA LEU A 99 -3.16 -15.88 -0.95
C LEU A 99 -2.91 -15.25 0.43
N VAL A 100 -3.87 -14.53 1.00
CA VAL A 100 -3.64 -13.85 2.29
C VAL A 100 -3.53 -14.83 3.46
N ARG A 101 -4.27 -15.95 3.45
CA ARG A 101 -4.31 -16.90 4.58
C ARG A 101 -3.33 -18.06 4.50
N HIS A 102 -2.98 -18.51 3.29
CA HIS A 102 -2.35 -19.82 3.13
C HIS A 102 -1.07 -19.82 2.28
N GLU A 103 -0.82 -18.80 1.47
CA GLU A 103 0.34 -18.81 0.55
C GLU A 103 1.42 -17.79 0.93
N PRO A 104 2.70 -18.14 0.97
CA PRO A 104 3.75 -17.18 1.28
C PRO A 104 3.94 -16.11 0.19
N GLY A 105 4.59 -15.01 0.58
CA GLY A 105 5.04 -13.94 -0.30
C GLY A 105 4.01 -12.85 -0.56
N ASN A 106 4.45 -11.84 -1.32
CA ASN A 106 3.67 -10.64 -1.60
C ASN A 106 3.12 -10.66 -3.03
N TRP A 107 1.93 -10.09 -3.20
CA TRP A 107 1.20 -10.12 -4.45
C TRP A 107 0.50 -8.79 -4.72
N CYS A 108 0.53 -8.35 -5.97
CA CYS A 108 -0.34 -7.31 -6.50
C CYS A 108 -1.14 -7.91 -7.66
N LEU A 109 -2.46 -8.05 -7.48
CA LEU A 109 -3.35 -8.55 -8.52
C LEU A 109 -4.09 -7.38 -9.14
N ILE A 110 -4.33 -7.44 -10.45
CA ILE A 110 -5.16 -6.45 -11.14
C ILE A 110 -5.99 -7.10 -12.24
N THR A 111 -7.25 -6.68 -12.37
CA THR A 111 -8.12 -7.12 -13.46
C THR A 111 -9.20 -6.10 -13.77
N ALA A 112 -9.51 -5.91 -15.05
CA ALA A 112 -10.80 -5.35 -15.46
C ALA A 112 -11.84 -6.48 -15.39
N LEU A 113 -12.95 -6.28 -14.69
CA LEU A 113 -13.96 -7.32 -14.60
C LEU A 113 -14.55 -7.67 -15.98
N PRO A 114 -15.10 -8.88 -16.15
CA PRO A 114 -15.70 -9.27 -17.42
C PRO A 114 -16.98 -8.45 -17.70
N PRO A 115 -17.29 -8.17 -18.98
CA PRO A 115 -18.53 -7.49 -19.38
C PRO A 115 -19.74 -8.43 -19.25
N GLN A 116 -20.06 -8.79 -18.00
CA GLN A 116 -21.18 -9.65 -17.61
C GLN A 116 -22.23 -8.85 -16.85
N GLN A 117 -23.35 -9.50 -16.50
CA GLN A 117 -24.33 -8.92 -15.59
C GLN A 117 -23.67 -8.50 -14.27
N PRO A 118 -24.11 -7.38 -13.67
CA PRO A 118 -23.54 -6.88 -12.43
C PRO A 118 -23.63 -7.93 -11.32
N THR A 119 -22.65 -7.89 -10.41
CA THR A 119 -22.62 -8.69 -9.20
C THR A 119 -22.63 -7.77 -7.99
N VAL A 120 -23.51 -8.03 -7.03
CA VAL A 120 -23.53 -7.35 -5.73
C VAL A 120 -22.54 -8.04 -4.80
N VAL A 121 -21.63 -7.27 -4.21
CA VAL A 121 -20.62 -7.77 -3.27
C VAL A 121 -20.83 -7.14 -1.89
N VAL A 122 -21.36 -7.95 -0.96
CA VAL A 122 -21.66 -7.57 0.42
C VAL A 122 -20.44 -7.78 1.31
N GLY A 123 -20.11 -6.80 2.15
CA GLY A 123 -19.03 -6.93 3.14
C GLY A 123 -19.30 -8.03 4.17
N LEU A 124 -18.26 -8.52 4.85
CA LEU A 124 -18.34 -9.67 5.76
C LEU A 124 -19.45 -9.55 6.81
N GLY A 125 -19.62 -8.37 7.42
CA GLY A 125 -20.66 -8.10 8.43
C GLY A 125 -21.97 -7.52 7.87
N GLY A 126 -22.08 -7.32 6.55
CA GLY A 126 -23.24 -6.69 5.94
C GLY A 126 -24.48 -7.58 5.98
N LYS A 127 -25.66 -6.97 6.12
CA LYS A 127 -26.96 -7.67 6.12
C LYS A 127 -27.68 -7.37 4.80
N PRO A 128 -27.70 -8.29 3.81
CA PRO A 128 -28.27 -8.04 2.49
C PRO A 128 -29.68 -7.44 2.55
N GLU A 129 -30.54 -7.94 3.44
CA GLU A 129 -31.90 -7.47 3.66
C GLU A 129 -32.03 -6.01 4.13
N ARG A 130 -30.94 -5.41 4.63
CA ARG A 130 -30.88 -3.99 5.02
C ARG A 130 -30.12 -3.13 4.03
N LEU A 131 -29.34 -3.76 3.14
CA LEU A 131 -28.40 -3.06 2.26
C LEU A 131 -28.88 -3.07 0.82
N LEU A 132 -29.76 -4.00 0.45
CA LEU A 132 -30.20 -4.24 -0.91
C LEU A 132 -31.68 -3.96 -1.10
N ASP A 133 -32.03 -3.38 -2.24
CA ASP A 133 -33.42 -3.21 -2.65
C ASP A 133 -33.98 -4.54 -3.17
N ALA A 134 -34.90 -5.13 -2.41
CA ALA A 134 -35.51 -6.42 -2.75
C ALA A 134 -36.37 -6.34 -4.03
N GLY A 135 -37.00 -5.19 -4.30
CA GLY A 135 -37.81 -4.98 -5.49
C GLY A 135 -36.96 -4.93 -6.75
N GLU A 136 -35.83 -4.22 -6.72
CA GLU A 136 -34.88 -4.19 -7.83
C GLU A 136 -34.21 -5.54 -8.06
N LEU A 137 -33.86 -6.27 -7.00
CA LEU A 137 -33.35 -7.65 -7.11
C LEU A 137 -34.39 -8.60 -7.73
N GLN A 138 -35.68 -8.42 -7.44
CA GLN A 138 -36.74 -9.24 -8.03
C GLN A 138 -36.96 -8.91 -9.52
N LYS A 139 -36.90 -7.62 -9.90
CA LYS A 139 -37.08 -7.16 -11.28
C LYS A 139 -35.91 -7.51 -12.18
N ARG A 140 -34.68 -7.32 -11.69
CA ARG A 140 -33.42 -7.57 -12.42
C ARG A 140 -32.50 -8.44 -11.56
N PRO A 141 -32.72 -9.77 -11.53
CA PRO A 141 -31.94 -10.68 -10.70
C PRO A 141 -30.45 -10.64 -11.03
N VAL A 142 -29.62 -10.57 -9.99
CA VAL A 142 -28.16 -10.52 -10.10
C VAL A 142 -27.51 -11.40 -9.03
N PRO A 143 -26.31 -11.94 -9.26
CA PRO A 143 -25.56 -12.62 -8.22
C PRO A 143 -25.30 -11.67 -7.05
N VAL A 144 -25.61 -12.14 -5.85
CA VAL A 144 -25.24 -11.46 -4.60
C VAL A 144 -24.28 -12.37 -3.87
N ILE A 145 -23.06 -11.89 -3.65
CA ILE A 145 -22.02 -12.63 -2.94
C ILE A 145 -21.56 -11.85 -1.72
N ARG A 146 -21.25 -12.55 -0.63
CA ARG A 146 -20.47 -11.98 0.45
C ARG A 146 -18.99 -11.93 0.04
N ARG A 147 -18.17 -11.08 0.66
CA ARG A 147 -16.68 -11.15 0.63
C ARG A 147 -16.11 -11.44 2.01
N PHE A 148 -14.84 -11.88 2.08
CA PHE A 148 -14.15 -12.21 3.33
C PHE A 148 -13.58 -10.99 4.09
N THR A 149 -13.62 -9.79 3.49
CA THR A 149 -13.19 -8.53 4.10
C THR A 149 -14.38 -7.71 4.62
N GLY A 150 -14.12 -6.79 5.55
CA GLY A 150 -15.14 -5.86 6.09
C GLY A 150 -15.51 -4.75 5.10
N GLY A 151 -16.25 -3.74 5.57
CA GLY A 151 -16.64 -2.57 4.79
C GLY A 151 -18.04 -2.66 4.17
N GLY A 152 -18.39 -1.67 3.33
CA GLY A 152 -19.72 -1.52 2.73
C GLY A 152 -20.04 -2.53 1.62
N THR A 153 -21.21 -2.37 1.01
CA THR A 153 -21.64 -3.14 -0.16
C THR A 153 -21.34 -2.37 -1.44
N VAL A 154 -20.90 -3.08 -2.49
CA VAL A 154 -20.66 -2.50 -3.82
C VAL A 154 -21.39 -3.31 -4.88
N VAL A 155 -21.68 -2.69 -6.01
CA VAL A 155 -22.10 -3.39 -7.23
C VAL A 155 -20.95 -3.27 -8.23
N VAL A 156 -20.55 -4.39 -8.82
CA VAL A 156 -19.43 -4.45 -9.74
C VAL A 156 -19.85 -5.08 -11.06
N ASN A 157 -19.32 -4.55 -12.16
CA ASN A 157 -19.59 -4.99 -13.52
C ASN A 157 -18.33 -4.80 -14.39
N GLY A 158 -18.44 -4.94 -15.71
CA GLY A 158 -17.30 -4.79 -16.64
C GLY A 158 -16.64 -3.41 -16.67
N GLY A 159 -17.28 -2.38 -16.10
CA GLY A 159 -16.76 -1.03 -15.93
C GLY A 159 -15.97 -0.83 -14.63
N VAL A 160 -15.63 -1.91 -13.91
CA VAL A 160 -14.84 -1.85 -12.68
C VAL A 160 -13.50 -2.54 -12.86
N VAL A 161 -12.42 -1.84 -12.48
CA VAL A 161 -11.07 -2.40 -12.37
C VAL A 161 -10.82 -2.72 -10.89
N VAL A 162 -10.44 -3.95 -10.58
CA VAL A 162 -10.14 -4.38 -9.21
C VAL A 162 -8.64 -4.58 -9.07
N THR A 163 -8.09 -4.08 -7.96
CA THR A 163 -6.70 -4.30 -7.58
C THR A 163 -6.64 -4.89 -6.17
N SER A 164 -5.67 -5.76 -5.91
CA SER A 164 -5.51 -6.40 -4.59
C SER A 164 -4.04 -6.48 -4.24
N LEU A 165 -3.66 -5.84 -3.14
CA LEU A 165 -2.31 -5.84 -2.62
C LEU A 165 -2.27 -6.68 -1.34
N ILE A 166 -1.49 -7.76 -1.38
CA ILE A 166 -1.37 -8.75 -0.31
C ILE A 166 0.08 -8.75 0.13
N VAL A 167 0.34 -8.33 1.36
CA VAL A 167 1.68 -8.01 1.85
C VAL A 167 1.94 -8.61 3.22
N ASP A 168 3.11 -9.20 3.36
CA ASP A 168 3.65 -9.72 4.62
C ASP A 168 4.03 -8.55 5.54
N LYS A 169 3.61 -8.63 6.80
CA LYS A 169 3.86 -7.60 7.80
C LYS A 169 5.36 -7.37 8.06
N GLY A 170 6.18 -8.40 7.86
CA GLY A 170 7.63 -8.33 7.98
C GLY A 170 8.31 -7.50 6.89
N CYS A 171 7.60 -7.11 5.83
CA CYS A 171 8.14 -6.21 4.80
C CYS A 171 8.22 -4.74 5.26
N GLU A 172 7.56 -4.39 6.37
CA GLU A 172 7.54 -3.04 6.95
C GLU A 172 7.14 -1.92 5.96
N ALA A 173 6.40 -2.25 4.90
CA ALA A 173 5.97 -1.28 3.88
C ALA A 173 5.13 -0.14 4.49
N CYS A 174 4.26 -0.49 5.44
CA CYS A 174 3.52 0.43 6.30
C CYS A 174 3.10 -0.28 7.59
N ALA A 175 2.63 0.48 8.58
CA ALA A 175 2.05 -0.12 9.78
C ALA A 175 0.78 -0.92 9.38
N PRO A 176 0.57 -2.14 9.92
CA PRO A 176 -0.50 -3.03 9.48
C PRO A 176 -1.85 -2.67 10.12
N PHE A 177 -2.28 -1.43 9.94
CA PHE A 177 -3.56 -0.89 10.38
C PHE A 177 -4.30 -0.25 9.21
N PRO A 178 -5.65 -0.26 9.18
CA PRO A 178 -6.40 0.15 7.99
C PRO A 178 -6.05 1.56 7.49
N ARG A 179 -5.92 2.54 8.39
CA ARG A 179 -5.61 3.94 8.04
C ARG A 179 -4.22 4.09 7.45
N ASP A 180 -3.23 3.44 8.04
CA ASP A 180 -1.84 3.49 7.58
C ASP A 180 -1.68 2.81 6.22
N ILE A 181 -2.34 1.66 6.02
CA ILE A 181 -2.40 0.98 4.74
C ILE A 181 -3.02 1.89 3.69
N MET A 182 -4.22 2.44 3.94
CA MET A 182 -4.90 3.33 2.99
C MET A 182 -4.07 4.57 2.64
N LYS A 183 -3.43 5.21 3.63
CA LYS A 183 -2.60 6.39 3.42
C LYS A 183 -1.34 6.07 2.63
N TRP A 184 -0.75 4.90 2.86
CA TRP A 184 0.40 4.46 2.10
C TRP A 184 0.02 4.11 0.65
N THR A 185 -1.10 3.39 0.45
CA THR A 185 -1.59 3.06 -0.89
C THR A 185 -2.12 4.27 -1.66
N GLU A 186 -2.52 5.36 -0.98
CA GLU A 186 -2.81 6.64 -1.64
C GLU A 186 -1.62 7.13 -2.49
N GLY A 187 -0.41 7.09 -1.95
CA GLY A 187 0.80 7.48 -2.68
C GLY A 187 1.10 6.55 -3.85
N ILE A 188 0.99 5.23 -3.62
CA ILE A 188 1.18 4.23 -4.67
C ILE A 188 0.20 4.44 -5.83
N TYR A 189 -1.10 4.60 -5.54
CA TYR A 189 -2.10 4.81 -6.58
C TYR A 189 -1.95 6.16 -7.26
N ARG A 190 -1.65 7.24 -6.52
CA ARG A 190 -1.37 8.55 -7.10
C ARG A 190 -0.29 8.45 -8.17
N ASP A 191 0.84 7.82 -7.86
CA ASP A 191 1.93 7.65 -8.81
C ASP A 191 1.54 6.71 -9.96
N ALA A 192 0.84 5.61 -9.67
CA ALA A 192 0.39 4.66 -10.70
C ALA A 192 -0.60 5.28 -11.71
N PHE A 193 -1.43 6.23 -11.28
CA PHE A 193 -2.39 6.94 -12.13
C PHE A 193 -1.79 8.12 -12.90
N SER A 194 -0.55 8.54 -12.62
CA SER A 194 0.08 9.73 -13.21
C SER A 194 0.11 9.77 -14.74
N GLN A 195 0.15 8.61 -15.39
CA GLN A 195 0.16 8.49 -16.85
C GLN A 195 -1.24 8.57 -17.50
N MET A 196 -2.32 8.56 -16.70
CA MET A 196 -3.70 8.49 -17.18
C MET A 196 -4.50 9.75 -16.84
N ILE A 197 -4.27 10.36 -15.67
CA ILE A 197 -5.02 11.50 -15.16
C ILE A 197 -4.08 12.48 -14.46
N ASP A 198 -4.55 13.68 -14.16
CA ASP A 198 -3.85 14.62 -13.26
C ASP A 198 -3.84 14.07 -11.83
N SER A 199 -2.89 13.18 -11.56
CA SER A 199 -2.75 12.48 -10.28
C SER A 199 -2.55 13.40 -9.07
N THR A 200 -2.20 14.68 -9.27
CA THR A 200 -2.14 15.65 -8.16
C THR A 200 -3.51 15.84 -7.50
N GLN A 201 -4.58 15.57 -8.23
CA GLN A 201 -5.97 15.66 -7.75
C GLN A 201 -6.50 14.33 -7.21
N PHE A 202 -5.74 13.23 -7.33
CA PHE A 202 -6.07 11.97 -6.66
C PHE A 202 -5.86 12.14 -5.15
N ALA A 203 -6.69 11.58 -4.29
CA ALA A 203 -6.46 11.60 -2.84
C ALA A 203 -7.19 10.49 -2.10
N LEU A 204 -6.78 10.24 -0.87
CA LEU A 204 -7.58 9.51 0.10
C LEU A 204 -8.46 10.51 0.86
N ARG A 205 -9.77 10.28 0.85
CA ARG A 205 -10.73 11.06 1.64
C ARG A 205 -11.58 10.12 2.48
N ASP A 206 -11.43 10.23 3.80
CA ASP A 206 -12.00 9.29 4.79
C ASP A 206 -11.54 7.84 4.54
N HIS A 207 -12.32 7.06 3.80
CA HIS A 207 -12.03 5.67 3.42
C HIS A 207 -12.07 5.43 1.91
N ASP A 208 -12.26 6.49 1.12
CA ASP A 208 -12.48 6.42 -0.31
C ASP A 208 -11.33 7.07 -1.08
N TYR A 209 -11.02 6.51 -2.25
CA TYR A 209 -10.15 7.18 -3.21
C TYR A 209 -10.98 8.14 -4.05
N VAL A 210 -10.52 9.37 -4.12
CA VAL A 210 -11.19 10.46 -4.83
C VAL A 210 -10.30 11.03 -5.92
N PHE A 211 -10.92 11.55 -6.96
CA PHE A 211 -10.32 12.51 -7.88
C PHE A 211 -11.04 13.84 -7.67
N GLN A 212 -10.28 14.88 -7.32
CA GLN A 212 -10.81 16.11 -6.72
C GLN A 212 -11.62 15.79 -5.46
N ASP A 213 -12.95 15.97 -5.52
CA ASP A 213 -13.87 15.66 -4.43
C ASP A 213 -14.90 14.58 -4.82
N ARG A 214 -14.65 13.84 -5.90
CA ARG A 214 -15.54 12.77 -6.38
C ARG A 214 -14.89 11.42 -6.21
N LYS A 215 -15.63 10.45 -5.67
CA LYS A 215 -15.16 9.09 -5.44
C LYS A 215 -14.92 8.37 -6.76
N VAL A 216 -13.70 7.84 -6.91
CA VAL A 216 -13.28 7.00 -8.04
C VAL A 216 -12.91 5.59 -7.61
N GLY A 217 -12.74 5.33 -6.31
CA GLY A 217 -12.42 4.01 -5.80
C GLY A 217 -12.94 3.78 -4.39
N GLY A 218 -13.43 2.57 -4.14
CA GLY A 218 -13.75 2.06 -2.80
C GLY A 218 -12.79 0.93 -2.45
N ASN A 219 -12.39 0.85 -1.19
CA ASN A 219 -11.44 -0.16 -0.74
C ASN A 219 -11.92 -0.88 0.53
N ALA A 220 -11.31 -2.01 0.82
CA ALA A 220 -11.46 -2.72 2.07
C ALA A 220 -10.17 -3.47 2.43
N GLN A 221 -9.95 -3.67 3.72
CA GLN A 221 -8.78 -4.35 4.24
C GLN A 221 -9.16 -5.54 5.11
N SER A 222 -8.26 -6.51 5.18
CA SER A 222 -8.24 -7.54 6.21
C SER A 222 -6.81 -7.74 6.69
N ILE A 223 -6.63 -7.74 8.00
CA ILE A 223 -5.32 -7.93 8.64
C ILE A 223 -5.38 -9.27 9.35
N VAL A 224 -4.65 -10.25 8.82
CA VAL A 224 -4.51 -11.58 9.41
C VAL A 224 -3.22 -11.65 10.23
N LYS A 225 -2.84 -12.81 10.74
CA LYS A 225 -1.67 -12.95 11.61
C LYS A 225 -0.39 -12.37 10.98
N ASP A 226 -0.02 -12.88 9.80
CA ASP A 226 1.29 -12.59 9.19
C ASP A 226 1.20 -11.62 8.01
N LYS A 227 0.01 -11.40 7.46
CA LYS A 227 -0.23 -10.58 6.27
C LYS A 227 -1.37 -9.60 6.47
N TRP A 228 -1.45 -8.65 5.55
CA TRP A 228 -2.66 -7.86 5.30
C TRP A 228 -2.99 -7.88 3.81
N ILE A 229 -4.27 -7.65 3.51
CA ILE A 229 -4.76 -7.40 2.17
C ILE A 229 -5.43 -6.03 2.11
N HIS A 230 -5.16 -5.29 1.06
CA HIS A 230 -5.87 -4.08 0.64
C HIS A 230 -6.40 -4.31 -0.77
N HIS A 231 -7.71 -4.44 -0.94
CA HIS A 231 -8.31 -4.51 -2.26
C HIS A 231 -9.16 -3.28 -2.56
N THR A 232 -9.13 -2.85 -3.82
CA THR A 232 -9.75 -1.62 -4.29
C THR A 232 -10.51 -1.90 -5.56
N SER A 233 -11.77 -1.47 -5.61
CA SER A 233 -12.58 -1.40 -6.82
C SER A 233 -12.58 0.03 -7.35
N PHE A 234 -11.95 0.24 -8.50
CA PHE A 234 -11.91 1.51 -9.23
C PHE A 234 -13.06 1.60 -10.23
N LEU A 235 -13.75 2.73 -10.21
CA LEU A 235 -14.94 3.03 -10.99
C LEU A 235 -14.53 3.56 -12.37
N TRP A 236 -14.42 2.67 -13.35
CA TRP A 236 -14.04 3.06 -14.70
C TRP A 236 -15.22 3.59 -15.51
N ASP A 237 -16.29 2.81 -15.58
CA ASP A 237 -17.53 3.18 -16.27
C ASP A 237 -18.71 2.37 -15.73
N PHE A 238 -19.15 2.71 -14.50
CA PHE A 238 -20.30 2.04 -13.89
C PHE A 238 -21.63 2.45 -14.53
N ASP A 239 -22.62 1.57 -14.44
CA ASP A 239 -24.01 1.86 -14.82
C ASP A 239 -24.77 2.43 -13.62
N GLU A 240 -25.41 3.58 -13.78
CA GLU A 240 -26.23 4.21 -12.74
C GLU A 240 -27.45 3.34 -12.37
N ALA A 241 -27.97 2.55 -13.30
CA ALA A 241 -29.04 1.60 -13.02
C ALA A 241 -28.59 0.52 -12.00
N ASP A 242 -27.31 0.16 -12.00
CA ASP A 242 -26.74 -0.80 -11.04
C ASP A 242 -26.71 -0.24 -9.62
N MET A 243 -26.63 1.08 -9.46
CA MET A 243 -26.65 1.71 -8.13
C MET A 243 -28.00 1.58 -7.44
N ARG A 244 -29.08 1.29 -8.18
CA ARG A 244 -30.43 1.10 -7.63
C ARG A 244 -30.59 -0.17 -6.80
N TYR A 245 -29.65 -1.12 -6.92
CA TYR A 245 -29.62 -2.28 -6.03
C TYR A 245 -29.27 -1.92 -4.60
N LEU A 246 -28.61 -0.78 -4.36
CA LEU A 246 -28.13 -0.38 -3.04
C LEU A 246 -29.13 0.56 -2.38
N THR A 247 -29.56 0.20 -1.18
CA THR A 247 -30.25 1.13 -0.29
C THR A 247 -29.31 2.24 0.18
N LEU A 248 -29.87 3.36 0.64
CA LEU A 248 -29.06 4.43 1.22
C LEU A 248 -28.36 3.94 2.51
N PRO A 249 -27.04 4.05 2.62
CA PRO A 249 -26.33 3.56 3.79
C PRO A 249 -26.67 4.42 5.02
N GLU A 250 -26.86 3.77 6.17
CA GLU A 250 -27.11 4.43 7.47
C GLU A 250 -25.99 5.42 7.85
N LYS A 251 -24.75 5.12 7.43
CA LYS A 251 -23.58 5.97 7.60
C LYS A 251 -23.02 6.37 6.24
N ARG A 252 -23.09 7.66 5.94
CA ARG A 252 -22.46 8.29 4.78
C ARG A 252 -21.17 8.99 5.23
N PRO A 253 -20.11 8.99 4.43
CA PRO A 253 -18.94 9.78 4.76
C PRO A 253 -19.31 11.27 4.75
N GLU A 254 -18.81 12.04 5.71
CA GLU A 254 -19.20 13.44 5.92
C GLU A 254 -19.02 14.28 4.66
N TYR A 255 -17.92 14.04 3.92
CA TYR A 255 -17.64 14.78 2.70
C TYR A 255 -18.62 14.51 1.54
N ARG A 256 -19.37 13.41 1.57
CA ARG A 256 -20.45 13.18 0.58
C ARG A 256 -21.51 14.28 0.69
N GLY A 257 -21.81 14.73 1.91
CA GLY A 257 -22.94 15.61 2.19
C GLY A 257 -24.24 15.04 1.62
N ASP A 258 -25.01 15.90 0.96
CA ASP A 258 -26.30 15.57 0.35
C ASP A 258 -26.22 15.30 -1.17
N ARG A 259 -25.01 15.09 -1.70
CA ARG A 259 -24.82 14.81 -3.12
C ARG A 259 -25.51 13.52 -3.57
N SER A 260 -26.10 13.60 -4.76
CA SER A 260 -26.58 12.44 -5.51
C SER A 260 -25.42 11.47 -5.81
N HIS A 261 -25.73 10.26 -6.27
CA HIS A 261 -24.67 9.35 -6.72
C HIS A 261 -23.86 9.95 -7.89
N ASP A 262 -24.52 10.65 -8.80
CA ASP A 262 -23.90 11.20 -10.00
C ASP A 262 -22.94 12.35 -9.67
N ASP A 263 -23.31 13.17 -8.68
CA ASP A 263 -22.47 14.27 -8.18
C ASP A 263 -21.33 13.78 -7.27
N PHE A 264 -21.49 12.60 -6.67
CA PHE A 264 -20.54 12.04 -5.71
C PHE A 264 -19.48 11.14 -6.36
N LEU A 265 -19.88 10.33 -7.35
CA LEU A 265 -18.99 9.39 -8.02
C LEU A 265 -18.40 10.03 -9.28
N ALA A 266 -17.20 9.62 -9.69
CA ALA A 266 -16.62 9.96 -10.99
C ALA A 266 -16.18 8.69 -11.71
N LYS A 267 -16.24 8.75 -13.04
CA LYS A 267 -15.85 7.66 -13.95
C LYS A 267 -14.42 7.89 -14.42
N LEU A 268 -13.51 6.99 -14.09
CA LEU A 268 -12.12 7.08 -14.52
C LEU A 268 -11.99 7.02 -16.04
N GLY A 269 -12.83 6.26 -16.74
CA GLY A 269 -12.79 6.21 -18.21
C GLY A 269 -13.05 7.56 -18.88
N ALA A 270 -13.94 8.38 -18.29
CA ALA A 270 -14.17 9.74 -18.76
C ALA A 270 -12.99 10.68 -18.44
N LEU A 271 -12.28 10.45 -17.34
CA LEU A 271 -11.11 11.24 -16.93
C LEU A 271 -9.85 10.88 -17.73
N SER A 272 -9.64 9.60 -18.01
CA SER A 272 -8.44 9.07 -18.65
C SER A 272 -8.55 8.89 -20.17
N GLY A 273 -9.77 8.92 -20.71
CA GLY A 273 -10.03 8.72 -22.14
C GLY A 273 -9.81 7.28 -22.64
N VAL A 274 -9.76 6.30 -21.73
CA VAL A 274 -9.54 4.88 -22.07
C VAL A 274 -10.57 4.00 -21.37
N ASP A 275 -10.90 2.84 -21.96
CA ASP A 275 -11.83 1.88 -21.35
C ASP A 275 -11.22 1.13 -20.16
N ALA A 276 -12.04 0.34 -19.45
CA ALA A 276 -11.60 -0.39 -18.25
C ALA A 276 -10.49 -1.43 -18.54
N GLY A 277 -10.49 -2.02 -19.73
CA GLY A 277 -9.48 -3.00 -20.14
C GLY A 277 -8.12 -2.35 -20.34
N GLU A 278 -8.05 -1.31 -21.18
CA GLU A 278 -6.82 -0.53 -21.37
C GLU A 278 -6.39 0.15 -20.06
N GLY A 279 -7.36 0.66 -19.30
CA GLY A 279 -7.16 1.24 -17.98
C GLY A 279 -6.50 0.29 -16.99
N ALA A 280 -6.92 -0.98 -16.96
CA ALA A 280 -6.28 -2.00 -16.12
C ALA A 280 -4.82 -2.26 -16.53
N LEU A 281 -4.50 -2.31 -17.83
CA LEU A 281 -3.12 -2.50 -18.31
C LEU A 281 -2.23 -1.30 -17.95
N LYS A 282 -2.72 -0.08 -18.15
CA LYS A 282 -1.98 1.14 -17.76
C LYS A 282 -1.79 1.23 -16.25
N LEU A 283 -2.84 0.93 -15.48
CA LEU A 283 -2.74 0.89 -14.01
C LEU A 283 -1.76 -0.20 -13.55
N ALA A 284 -1.72 -1.36 -14.20
CA ALA A 284 -0.75 -2.41 -13.91
C ALA A 284 0.69 -1.93 -14.16
N SER A 285 0.92 -1.21 -15.26
CA SER A 285 2.22 -0.59 -15.54
C SER A 285 2.60 0.42 -14.47
N GLY A 286 1.69 1.34 -14.11
CA GLY A 286 1.97 2.35 -13.09
C GLY A 286 2.17 1.75 -11.69
N LEU A 287 1.46 0.66 -11.37
CA LEU A 287 1.64 -0.09 -10.13
C LEU A 287 3.01 -0.78 -10.08
N PHE A 288 3.48 -1.31 -11.20
CA PHE A 288 4.82 -1.91 -11.30
C PHE A 288 5.91 -0.89 -10.90
N ASP A 289 5.82 0.32 -11.45
CA ASP A 289 6.80 1.38 -11.19
C ASP A 289 6.70 1.94 -9.76
N SER A 290 5.48 2.28 -9.31
CA SER A 290 5.24 2.88 -7.99
C SER A 290 5.54 1.94 -6.82
N LEU A 291 5.16 0.66 -6.92
CA LEU A 291 5.53 -0.35 -5.92
C LEU A 291 7.02 -0.64 -5.91
N GLY A 292 7.70 -0.39 -7.03
CA GLY A 292 9.15 -0.53 -7.19
C GLY A 292 9.97 0.37 -6.26
N ALA A 293 9.38 1.31 -5.53
CA ALA A 293 10.06 2.02 -4.44
C ALA A 293 10.19 1.16 -3.17
N ALA A 294 9.16 0.38 -2.85
CA ALA A 294 9.05 -0.40 -1.61
C ALA A 294 9.43 -1.88 -1.78
N PHE A 295 9.26 -2.44 -2.98
CA PHE A 295 9.44 -3.85 -3.26
C PHE A 295 10.42 -4.09 -4.42
N ASP A 296 10.94 -5.30 -4.50
CA ASP A 296 11.51 -5.83 -5.73
C ASP A 296 10.37 -6.45 -6.55
N VAL A 297 9.81 -5.68 -7.48
CA VAL A 297 8.59 -6.05 -8.20
C VAL A 297 8.95 -6.90 -9.41
N GLU A 298 8.35 -8.08 -9.49
CA GLU A 298 8.45 -9.00 -10.62
C GLU A 298 7.08 -9.26 -11.23
N ARG A 299 7.04 -9.59 -12.52
CA ARG A 299 5.80 -10.05 -13.16
C ARG A 299 5.59 -11.50 -12.78
N GLY A 300 4.51 -11.79 -12.06
CA GLY A 300 4.11 -13.16 -11.76
C GLY A 300 3.34 -13.80 -12.90
N SER A 301 3.12 -15.11 -12.82
CA SER A 301 2.46 -15.89 -13.86
C SER A 301 1.04 -16.32 -13.48
N LEU A 302 0.17 -16.52 -14.48
CA LEU A 302 -1.16 -17.08 -14.26
C LEU A 302 -1.11 -18.53 -13.76
N SER A 303 -0.15 -19.32 -14.24
CA SER A 303 0.02 -20.72 -13.84
C SER A 303 0.34 -20.87 -12.35
N GLU A 304 1.10 -19.94 -11.76
CA GLU A 304 1.31 -19.90 -10.31
C GLU A 304 0.01 -19.70 -9.54
N LEU A 305 -0.83 -18.76 -9.98
CA LEU A 305 -2.11 -18.47 -9.34
C LEU A 305 -3.12 -19.61 -9.51
N GLU A 306 -3.14 -20.25 -10.68
CA GLU A 306 -3.97 -21.44 -10.92
C GLU A 306 -3.52 -22.62 -10.05
N ALA A 307 -2.22 -22.77 -9.82
CA ALA A 307 -1.70 -23.76 -8.88
C ALA A 307 -2.12 -23.46 -7.42
N VAL A 308 -2.17 -22.18 -7.02
CA VAL A 308 -2.73 -21.76 -5.72
C VAL A 308 -4.20 -22.13 -5.63
N GLU A 309 -4.99 -21.80 -6.65
CA GLU A 309 -6.42 -22.11 -6.71
C GLU A 309 -6.68 -23.64 -6.63
N ALA A 310 -5.87 -24.44 -7.32
CA ALA A 310 -5.96 -25.90 -7.27
C ALA A 310 -5.73 -26.45 -5.84
N ARG A 311 -4.71 -25.93 -5.13
CA ARG A 311 -4.39 -26.33 -3.75
C ARG A 311 -5.49 -25.97 -2.75
N HIS A 312 -6.11 -24.79 -2.90
CA HIS A 312 -7.09 -24.26 -1.96
C HIS A 312 -8.54 -24.37 -2.44
N SER A 313 -8.79 -25.17 -3.48
CA SER A 313 -10.11 -25.39 -4.06
C SER A 313 -11.15 -25.93 -3.06
N SER A 314 -10.72 -26.53 -1.94
CA SER A 314 -11.57 -27.22 -0.96
C SER A 314 -11.69 -26.55 0.42
N GLY A 315 -10.89 -25.51 0.75
CA GLY A 315 -10.80 -24.95 2.10
C GLY A 315 -10.56 -23.43 2.18
N GLY A 316 -10.96 -22.83 3.31
CA GLY A 316 -10.87 -21.39 3.58
C GLY A 316 -12.26 -20.76 3.80
N TRP A 317 -12.62 -19.78 2.99
CA TRP A 317 -13.94 -19.16 2.92
C TRP A 317 -14.65 -19.56 1.64
N ARG A 318 -15.95 -19.83 1.79
CA ARG A 318 -16.84 -20.04 0.67
C ARG A 318 -17.61 -18.75 0.45
N PRO A 319 -17.59 -18.17 -0.77
CA PRO A 319 -18.52 -17.11 -1.10
C PRO A 319 -19.93 -17.58 -0.77
N VAL A 320 -20.61 -16.82 0.08
CA VAL A 320 -22.00 -17.07 0.40
C VAL A 320 -22.81 -16.36 -0.67
N ASP A 321 -23.41 -17.14 -1.56
CA ASP A 321 -24.41 -16.65 -2.50
C ASP A 321 -25.68 -16.27 -1.71
N PHE A 322 -26.38 -15.22 -2.12
CA PHE A 322 -27.63 -14.77 -1.50
C PHE A 322 -28.80 -14.77 -2.49
N PRO A 323 -29.99 -15.28 -2.11
CA PRO A 323 -30.23 -16.02 -0.86
C PRO A 323 -29.37 -17.29 -0.80
N PRO A 324 -28.96 -17.74 0.41
CA PRO A 324 -28.19 -18.97 0.54
C PRO A 324 -28.92 -20.08 -0.22
N SER A 325 -28.22 -20.80 -1.10
CA SER A 325 -28.77 -22.02 -1.70
C SER A 325 -29.24 -22.92 -0.57
N GLY A 326 -30.53 -23.30 -0.59
CA GLY A 326 -31.24 -23.92 0.53
C GLY A 326 -30.43 -24.99 1.24
N GLY A 327 -30.31 -24.84 2.56
CA GLY A 327 -29.82 -25.87 3.48
C GLY A 327 -30.96 -26.75 3.97
#